data_AF-A0A7W1G520-F1
#
_entry.id   AF-A0A7W1G520-F1
#
_cell.length_a   1.000
_cell.length_b   1.000
_cell.length_c   1.000
_cell.angle_alpha   90.00
_cell.angle_beta   90.00
_cell.angle_gamma   90.00
#
_symmetry.space_group_name_H-M   'P 1'
#
loop_
_entity.id
_entity.type
_entity.pdbx_description
1 polymer ?
#
loop_
_entity_poly.entity_id
_entity_poly.type
_entity_poly.pdbx_seq_one_letter_code
_entity_poly.pdbx_strand_id
1 'polypeptide(L)'
;MERKRIREEVIEILAYKLHKLPSPPPSWEDDDDEEFDYDSQVLRPEITDNHLDIAEVAMDLEDAFGINFEDILPGDATMETIGKVVDFIEGRINSTLAKAGRKDD
;
A
#
# COMPACT_ATOMS: atom_id res chain seq x y z
N MET A 1 -7.86 8.49 8.33
CA MET A 1 -6.41 8.70 8.13
C MET A 1 -6.25 9.49 6.85
N GLU A 2 -5.25 10.39 6.75
CA GLU A 2 -5.02 11.18 5.53
C GLU A 2 -4.31 10.34 4.47
N ARG A 3 -4.72 10.45 3.20
CA ARG A 3 -4.18 9.67 2.06
C ARG A 3 -2.65 9.72 1.97
N LYS A 4 -2.05 10.88 2.28
CA LYS A 4 -0.59 11.07 2.31
C LYS A 4 0.09 10.07 3.27
N ARG A 5 -0.44 9.94 4.49
CA ARG A 5 0.11 9.01 5.50
C ARG A 5 -0.08 7.54 5.10
N ILE A 6 -1.21 7.20 4.47
CA ILE A 6 -1.43 5.86 3.92
C ILE A 6 -0.39 5.55 2.86
N ARG A 7 -0.15 6.48 1.91
CA ARG A 7 0.86 6.33 0.86
C ARG A 7 2.25 6.05 1.43
N GLU A 8 2.70 6.90 2.36
CA GLU A 8 4.03 6.79 2.96
C GLU A 8 4.23 5.42 3.64
N GLU A 9 3.27 5.01 4.47
CA GLU A 9 3.33 3.74 5.20
C GLU A 9 3.24 2.51 4.26
N VAL A 10 2.42 2.58 3.20
CA VAL A 10 2.37 1.54 2.17
C VAL A 10 3.72 1.39 1.46
N ILE A 11 4.36 2.50 1.08
CA ILE A 11 5.66 2.47 0.39
C ILE A 11 6.73 1.90 1.33
N GLU A 12 6.74 2.27 2.60
CA GLU A 12 7.68 1.75 3.59
C GLU A 12 7.56 0.22 3.75
N ILE A 13 6.34 -0.29 3.90
CA ILE A 13 6.06 -1.73 4.03
C ILE A 13 6.49 -2.47 2.75
N LEU A 14 6.12 -1.95 1.58
CA LEU A 14 6.46 -2.54 0.29
C LEU A 14 7.97 -2.56 0.06
N ALA A 15 8.68 -1.46 0.30
CA ALA A 15 10.12 -1.38 0.07
C ALA A 15 10.93 -2.23 1.05
N TYR A 16 10.42 -2.48 2.26
CA TYR A 16 11.05 -3.38 3.22
C TYR A 16 11.08 -4.83 2.73
N LYS A 17 10.01 -5.28 2.07
CA LYS A 17 9.83 -6.67 1.60
C LYS A 17 10.23 -6.89 0.15
N LEU A 18 9.88 -5.96 -0.73
CA LEU A 18 10.12 -6.03 -2.17
C LEU A 18 11.45 -5.35 -2.49
N HIS A 19 12.54 -6.10 -2.34
CA HIS A 19 13.91 -5.58 -2.47
C HIS A 19 14.27 -4.99 -3.85
N LYS A 20 13.44 -5.17 -4.88
CA LYS A 20 13.61 -4.52 -6.19
C LYS A 20 12.98 -3.13 -6.26
N LEU A 21 12.22 -2.72 -5.26
CA LEU A 21 11.75 -1.34 -5.13
C LEU A 21 12.89 -0.43 -4.66
N PRO A 22 12.96 0.81 -5.17
CA PRO A 22 13.88 1.79 -4.63
C PRO A 22 13.54 2.09 -3.17
N SER A 23 14.58 2.19 -2.34
CA SER A 23 14.43 2.58 -0.94
C SER A 23 13.70 3.93 -0.82
N PRO A 24 12.73 4.06 0.10
CA PRO A 24 12.07 5.34 0.33
C PRO A 24 13.08 6.38 0.81
N PRO A 25 12.80 7.68 0.58
CA PRO A 25 13.66 8.75 1.05
C PRO A 25 13.75 8.74 2.59
N PRO A 26 14.86 9.24 3.18
CA PRO A 26 15.01 9.33 4.63
C PRO A 26 14.03 10.33 5.28
N SER A 27 13.47 11.23 4.47
CA SER A 27 12.48 12.24 4.83
C SER A 27 11.54 12.48 3.64
N TRP A 28 10.24 12.40 3.88
CA TRP A 28 9.20 12.73 2.88
C TRP A 28 9.05 14.26 2.64
N GLU A 29 9.94 15.06 3.21
CA GLU A 29 9.93 16.54 3.20
C GLU A 29 11.05 17.15 2.34
N ASP A 30 12.00 16.34 1.86
CA ASP A 30 13.08 16.80 0.97
C ASP A 30 12.64 16.63 -0.49
N ASP A 31 12.20 17.75 -1.08
CA ASP A 31 11.60 17.90 -2.43
C ASP A 31 12.66 18.11 -3.53
N ASP A 32 13.93 17.75 -3.30
CA ASP A 32 15.02 18.00 -4.25
C ASP A 32 15.18 16.83 -5.23
N ASP A 33 14.68 17.06 -6.45
CA ASP A 33 15.04 16.48 -7.75
C ASP A 33 14.96 14.94 -7.93
N GLU A 34 13.96 14.54 -8.74
CA GLU A 34 13.62 13.15 -9.15
C GLU A 34 13.05 12.25 -8.04
N GLU A 35 11.94 12.65 -7.42
CA GLU A 35 11.11 11.71 -6.64
C GLU A 35 10.67 10.56 -7.56
N PHE A 36 11.09 9.34 -7.22
CA PHE A 36 10.64 8.15 -7.91
C PHE A 36 9.11 8.07 -7.87
N ASP A 37 8.47 7.87 -9.03
CA ASP A 37 7.01 7.76 -9.11
C ASP A 37 6.55 6.40 -8.56
N TYR A 38 6.44 6.34 -7.23
CA TYR A 38 5.91 5.17 -6.53
C TYR A 38 4.47 4.87 -6.94
N ASP A 39 3.64 5.86 -7.24
CA ASP A 39 2.20 5.64 -7.48
C ASP A 39 1.95 4.81 -8.75
N SER A 40 2.71 5.13 -9.81
CA SER A 40 2.69 4.38 -11.08
C SER A 40 3.50 3.08 -11.05
N GLN A 41 4.26 2.82 -9.99
CA GLN A 41 5.11 1.62 -9.90
C GLN A 41 4.25 0.35 -9.87
N VAL A 42 4.52 -0.55 -10.80
CA VAL A 42 3.80 -1.82 -10.97
C VAL A 42 4.34 -2.89 -10.02
N LEU A 43 3.43 -3.59 -9.33
CA LEU A 43 3.68 -4.66 -8.35
C LEU A 43 3.53 -6.07 -8.95
N ARG A 44 3.59 -6.20 -10.27
CA ARG A 44 3.54 -7.50 -10.96
C ARG A 44 4.72 -8.39 -10.54
N PRO A 45 4.60 -9.72 -10.69
CA PRO A 45 5.58 -10.73 -10.18
C PRO A 45 7.01 -10.59 -10.70
N GLU A 46 7.33 -9.58 -11.50
CA GLU A 46 8.70 -9.22 -11.88
C GLU A 46 9.40 -8.40 -10.77
N ILE A 47 8.63 -7.77 -9.87
CA ILE A 47 9.13 -6.94 -8.75
C ILE A 47 9.68 -7.76 -7.57
N THR A 48 9.36 -9.05 -7.50
CA THR A 48 9.96 -9.99 -6.56
C THR A 48 10.12 -11.36 -7.23
N ASP A 49 11.20 -12.07 -6.93
CA ASP A 49 11.40 -13.45 -7.40
C ASP A 49 10.64 -14.47 -6.54
N ASN A 50 9.94 -14.02 -5.49
CA ASN A 50 9.23 -14.85 -4.53
C ASN A 50 7.78 -14.37 -4.33
N HIS A 51 6.83 -15.19 -4.76
CA HIS A 51 5.40 -14.91 -4.60
C HIS A 51 4.95 -14.84 -3.13
N LEU A 52 5.70 -15.41 -2.20
CA LEU A 52 5.42 -15.29 -0.77
C LEU A 52 5.62 -13.86 -0.27
N ASP A 53 6.51 -13.07 -0.88
CA ASP A 53 6.76 -11.69 -0.44
C ASP A 53 5.50 -10.83 -0.64
N ILE A 54 4.75 -11.07 -1.72
CA ILE A 54 3.47 -10.39 -1.97
C ILE A 54 2.42 -10.77 -0.91
N ALA A 55 2.36 -12.05 -0.54
CA ALA A 55 1.45 -12.51 0.50
C ALA A 55 1.82 -11.96 1.88
N GLU A 56 3.10 -11.91 2.22
CA GLU A 56 3.59 -11.30 3.46
C GLU A 56 3.30 -9.80 3.52
N VAL A 57 3.57 -9.07 2.43
CA VAL A 57 3.21 -7.65 2.31
C VAL A 57 1.71 -7.46 2.52
N ALA A 58 0.86 -8.30 1.92
CA ALA A 58 -0.57 -8.21 2.11
C ALA A 58 -0.94 -8.37 3.60
N MET A 59 -0.37 -9.35 4.30
CA MET A 59 -0.60 -9.53 5.73
C MET A 59 -0.13 -8.34 6.57
N ASP A 60 1.06 -7.79 6.28
CA ASP A 60 1.60 -6.63 6.97
C ASP A 60 0.71 -5.39 6.76
N LEU A 61 0.18 -5.19 5.55
CA LEU A 61 -0.77 -4.12 5.24
C LEU A 61 -2.14 -4.33 5.93
N GLU A 62 -2.63 -5.56 6.02
CA GLU A 62 -3.88 -5.86 6.76
C GLU A 62 -3.75 -5.51 8.24
N ASP A 63 -2.63 -5.87 8.87
CA ASP A 63 -2.36 -5.58 10.27
C ASP A 63 -2.18 -4.07 10.51
N ALA A 64 -1.37 -3.40 9.69
CA ALA A 64 -1.07 -1.97 9.82
C ALA A 64 -2.35 -1.10 9.72
N PHE A 65 -3.22 -1.40 8.77
CA PHE A 65 -4.40 -0.59 8.48
C PHE A 65 -5.71 -1.13 9.06
N GLY A 66 -5.70 -2.34 9.65
CA GLY A 66 -6.89 -3.02 10.15
C GLY A 66 -7.92 -3.32 9.05
N ILE A 67 -7.44 -3.73 7.87
CA ILE A 67 -8.27 -4.05 6.70
C ILE A 67 -8.14 -5.53 6.30
N ASN A 68 -8.85 -5.93 5.25
CA ASN A 68 -8.71 -7.25 4.66
C ASN A 68 -8.74 -7.14 3.12
N PHE A 69 -7.79 -7.79 2.45
CA PHE A 69 -7.65 -7.83 0.98
C PHE A 69 -8.55 -8.90 0.33
N GLU A 70 -9.09 -9.82 1.12
CA GLU A 70 -9.98 -10.91 0.73
C GLU A 70 -9.35 -11.80 -0.36
N ASP A 71 -9.78 -11.65 -1.62
CA ASP A 71 -9.32 -12.44 -2.77
C ASP A 71 -8.43 -11.63 -3.73
N ILE A 72 -8.12 -10.35 -3.42
CA ILE A 72 -7.35 -9.46 -4.31
C ILE A 72 -6.05 -9.07 -3.63
N LEU A 73 -4.92 -9.60 -4.10
CA LEU A 73 -3.61 -9.31 -3.54
C LEU A 73 -2.94 -8.12 -4.25
N PRO A 74 -2.00 -7.41 -3.58
CA PRO A 74 -1.13 -6.45 -4.24
C PRO A 74 -0.42 -7.09 -5.45
N GLY A 75 -0.45 -6.43 -6.60
CA GLY A 75 0.13 -6.96 -7.84
C GLY A 75 -0.82 -7.76 -8.73
N ASP A 76 -2.03 -8.07 -8.27
CA ASP A 76 -3.09 -8.64 -9.13
C ASP A 76 -3.53 -7.64 -10.21
N ALA A 77 -4.21 -8.13 -11.25
CA ALA A 77 -4.65 -7.31 -12.39
C ALA A 77 -5.48 -6.08 -11.97
N THR A 78 -6.23 -6.18 -10.88
CA THR A 78 -7.05 -5.08 -10.33
C THR A 78 -6.27 -4.19 -9.35
N MET A 79 -5.10 -4.62 -8.88
CA MET A 79 -4.26 -3.95 -7.88
C MET A 79 -2.79 -3.90 -8.31
N GLU A 80 -2.58 -3.61 -9.59
CA GLU A 80 -1.27 -3.79 -10.22
C GLU A 80 -0.24 -2.72 -9.86
N THR A 81 -0.63 -1.60 -9.24
CA THR A 81 0.29 -0.52 -8.86
C THR A 81 0.18 -0.16 -7.39
N ILE A 82 1.22 0.48 -6.84
CA ILE A 82 1.20 0.98 -5.46
C ILE A 82 0.06 1.98 -5.26
N GLY A 83 -0.17 2.88 -6.22
CA GLY A 83 -1.30 3.83 -6.16
C GLY A 83 -2.65 3.13 -6.00
N LYS A 84 -2.86 2.03 -6.73
CA LYS A 84 -4.10 1.21 -6.59
C LYS A 84 -4.21 0.54 -5.22
N VAL A 85 -3.09 0.12 -4.62
CA VAL A 85 -3.06 -0.40 -3.24
C VAL A 85 -3.48 0.70 -2.25
N VAL A 86 -2.90 1.90 -2.39
CA VAL A 86 -3.22 3.06 -1.55
C VAL A 86 -4.70 3.43 -1.65
N ASP A 87 -5.24 3.52 -2.87
CA ASP A 87 -6.65 3.83 -3.10
C ASP A 87 -7.59 2.79 -2.51
N PHE A 88 -7.23 1.50 -2.59
CA PHE A 88 -7.98 0.41 -1.98
C PHE A 88 -8.02 0.53 -0.45
N ILE A 89 -6.85 0.74 0.18
CA ILE A 89 -6.72 0.88 1.62
C ILE A 89 -7.51 2.10 2.11
N GLU A 90 -7.37 3.24 1.45
CA GLU A 90 -8.13 4.46 1.76
C GLU A 90 -9.64 4.19 1.68
N GLY A 91 -10.10 3.54 0.61
CA GLY A 91 -11.51 3.18 0.44
C GLY A 91 -12.03 2.28 1.57
N ARG A 92 -11.23 1.30 2.01
CA ARG A 92 -11.58 0.41 3.13
C ARG A 92 -11.64 1.14 4.46
N ILE A 93 -10.61 1.93 4.79
CA ILE A 93 -10.57 2.72 6.03
C ILE A 93 -11.78 3.67 6.11
N ASN A 94 -12.04 4.42 5.03
CA ASN A 94 -13.16 5.35 4.98
C ASN A 94 -14.51 4.63 5.11
N SER A 95 -14.66 3.46 4.51
CA SER A 95 -15.86 2.63 4.64
C SER A 95 -16.06 2.09 6.06
N THR A 96 -14.98 1.64 6.72
CA THR A 96 -15.03 1.14 8.10
C THR A 96 -15.39 2.26 9.08
N LEU A 97 -14.78 3.44 8.94
CA LEU A 97 -15.12 4.62 9.75
C LEU A 97 -16.58 5.05 9.55
N ALA A 98 -17.08 5.06 8.31
CA ALA A 98 -18.47 5.38 8.01
C ALA A 98 -19.47 4.38 8.62
N LYS A 99 -19.11 3.09 8.71
CA LYS A 99 -19.94 2.06 9.36
C LYS A 99 -19.90 2.16 10.88
N ALA A 100 -18.74 2.49 11.47
CA ALA A 100 -18.60 2.67 12.92
C ALA A 100 -19.45 3.85 13.44
N GLY A 101 -19.53 4.95 12.68
CA GLY A 101 -20.35 6.11 13.04
C GLY A 101 -21.88 5.92 12.92
N ARG A 102 -22.36 4.76 12.47
CA ARG A 102 -23.80 4.45 12.35
C ARG A 102 -24.34 3.49 13.43
N LYS A 103 -23.54 3.15 14.45
CA LYS A 103 -23.94 2.16 15.47
C LYS A 103 -24.57 2.79 16.73
N ASP A 104 -24.85 4.09 16.73
CA ASP A 104 -25.45 4.82 17.85
C ASP A 104 -26.72 5.60 17.42
N ASP A 105 -27.69 4.92 16.79
CA ASP A 105 -29.08 5.40 16.68
C ASP A 105 -30.07 4.27 17.02
#